data_AF-T1PDX8-F1
#
_entry.id   AF-T1PDX8-F1
#
_cell.length_a   1.000
_cell.length_b   1.000
_cell.length_c   1.000
_cell.angle_alpha   90.00
_cell.angle_beta   90.00
_cell.angle_gamma   90.00
#
_symmetry.space_group_name_H-M   'P 1'
#
loop_
_entity.id
_entity.type
_entity.pdbx_description
1 polymer ?
#
loop_
_entity_poly.entity_id
_entity_poly.type
_entity_poly.pdbx_seq_one_letter_code
_entity_poly.pdbx_strand_id
1 'polypeptide(L)'
;MNHMKSFDFPNEEAVRKYLMCTSVKMDIFCTHQGWHPDRIAKQFKMDMEESDVKKLADDCVAKYPKADKENDVHVYEVHKCLMDSEVGQKVKTYIKKRQEQLSKQA
;
A
#
# COMPACT_ATOMS: atom_id res chain seq x y z
N MET A 1 10.93 -14.27 -12.25
CA MET A 1 11.31 -13.07 -11.48
C MET A 1 10.63 -13.16 -10.11
N ASN A 2 11.29 -12.79 -9.01
CA ASN A 2 10.65 -12.84 -7.69
C ASN A 2 9.77 -11.58 -7.53
N HIS A 3 8.48 -11.68 -7.88
CA HIS A 3 7.50 -10.58 -7.90
C HIS A 3 7.45 -9.77 -6.59
N MET A 4 7.73 -10.45 -5.47
CA MET A 4 7.79 -9.85 -4.14
C MET A 4 8.98 -8.88 -3.98
N LYS A 5 10.09 -9.09 -4.71
CA LYS A 5 11.25 -8.18 -4.73
C LYS A 5 11.03 -6.97 -5.66
N SER A 6 10.17 -7.12 -6.67
CA SER A 6 9.83 -6.04 -7.60
C SER A 6 8.62 -5.21 -7.16
N PHE A 7 7.93 -5.60 -6.07
CA PHE A 7 6.68 -4.98 -5.61
C PHE A 7 5.59 -4.99 -6.70
N ASP A 8 5.66 -5.99 -7.57
CA ASP A 8 4.68 -6.20 -8.63
C ASP A 8 3.71 -7.28 -8.15
N PHE A 9 2.54 -6.85 -7.69
CA PHE A 9 1.53 -7.74 -7.12
C PHE A 9 0.48 -8.07 -8.20
N PRO A 10 0.43 -9.32 -8.69
CA PRO A 10 -0.54 -9.69 -9.72
C PRO A 10 -1.97 -9.63 -9.16
N ASN A 11 -2.94 -9.40 -10.06
CA ASN A 11 -4.35 -9.33 -9.71
C ASN A 11 -4.96 -10.75 -9.55
N GLU A 12 -4.47 -11.49 -8.56
CA GLU A 12 -4.94 -12.83 -8.22
C GLU A 12 -5.58 -12.81 -6.84
N GLU A 13 -6.66 -13.58 -6.65
CA GLU A 13 -7.44 -13.56 -5.40
C GLU A 13 -6.58 -13.82 -4.16
N ALA A 14 -5.67 -14.79 -4.22
CA ALA A 14 -4.76 -15.09 -3.11
C ALA A 14 -3.86 -13.89 -2.75
N VAL A 15 -3.36 -13.16 -3.76
CA VAL A 15 -2.52 -11.98 -3.56
C VAL A 15 -3.34 -10.80 -3.04
N ARG A 16 -4.55 -10.59 -3.57
CA ARG A 16 -5.47 -9.56 -3.07
C ARG A 16 -5.84 -9.79 -1.61
N LYS A 17 -6.16 -11.04 -1.24
CA LYS A 17 -6.45 -11.43 0.15
C LYS A 17 -5.24 -11.22 1.06
N TYR A 18 -4.02 -11.50 0.59
CA TYR A 18 -2.80 -11.19 1.32
C TYR A 18 -2.62 -9.68 1.56
N LEU A 19 -2.84 -8.85 0.53
CA LEU A 19 -2.75 -7.39 0.65
C LEU A 19 -3.82 -6.83 1.58
N MET A 20 -5.05 -7.35 1.52
CA MET A 20 -6.12 -7.02 2.47
C MET A 20 -5.73 -7.40 3.89
N CYS A 21 -5.27 -8.63 4.12
CA CYS A 21 -4.80 -9.09 5.43
C CYS A 21 -3.71 -8.18 6.00
N THR A 22 -2.73 -7.81 5.18
CA THR A 22 -1.65 -6.90 5.58
C THR A 22 -2.18 -5.50 5.91
N SER A 23 -3.08 -4.96 5.07
CA SER A 23 -3.67 -3.63 5.28
C SER A 23 -4.53 -3.57 6.54
N VAL A 24 -5.27 -4.64 6.86
CA VAL A 24 -6.00 -4.78 8.12
C VAL A 24 -5.05 -4.87 9.30
N LYS A 25 -3.99 -5.69 9.20
CA LYS A 25 -3.01 -5.86 10.29
C LYS A 25 -2.23 -4.58 10.60
N MET A 26 -1.99 -3.74 9.59
CA MET A 26 -1.39 -2.42 9.75
C MET A 26 -2.39 -1.34 10.19
N ASP A 27 -3.65 -1.71 10.37
CA ASP A 27 -4.75 -0.83 10.78
C ASP A 27 -4.98 0.34 9.80
N ILE A 28 -4.56 0.20 8.53
CA ILE A 28 -4.76 1.21 7.47
C ILE A 28 -6.03 0.94 6.64
N PHE A 29 -6.64 -0.22 6.82
CA PHE A 29 -7.91 -0.60 6.21
C PHE A 29 -8.79 -1.36 7.22
N CYS A 30 -10.09 -1.09 7.22
CA CYS A 30 -11.10 -1.80 7.98
C CYS A 30 -12.18 -2.32 7.04
N THR A 31 -12.61 -3.57 7.18
CA THR A 31 -13.61 -4.19 6.30
C THR A 31 -14.97 -3.50 6.34
N HIS A 32 -15.27 -2.78 7.42
CA HIS A 32 -16.52 -2.05 7.62
C HIS A 32 -16.42 -0.56 7.27
N GLN A 33 -15.25 0.06 7.47
CA GLN A 33 -15.06 1.51 7.32
C GLN A 33 -14.26 1.89 6.07
N GLY A 34 -13.58 0.94 5.44
CA GLY A 34 -12.72 1.18 4.29
C GLY A 34 -11.31 1.65 4.70
N TRP A 35 -10.69 2.43 3.84
CA TRP A 35 -9.33 2.95 4.04
C TRP A 35 -9.27 4.06 5.09
N HIS A 36 -8.13 4.16 5.78
CA HIS A 36 -7.82 5.21 6.74
C HIS A 36 -6.62 6.05 6.27
N PRO A 37 -6.84 7.07 5.40
CA PRO A 37 -5.78 7.93 4.85
C PRO A 37 -4.88 8.58 5.90
N ASP A 38 -5.42 9.01 7.04
CA ASP A 38 -4.63 9.57 8.15
C ASP A 38 -3.59 8.59 8.70
N ARG A 39 -3.95 7.31 8.78
CA ARG A 39 -3.04 6.27 9.29
C ARG A 39 -1.98 5.91 8.26
N ILE A 40 -2.34 5.92 6.97
CA ILE A 40 -1.38 5.77 5.87
C ILE A 40 -0.35 6.91 5.94
N ALA A 41 -0.80 8.15 6.04
CA ALA A 41 0.07 9.31 6.10
C ALA A 41 1.04 9.22 7.29
N LYS A 42 0.55 8.95 8.50
CA LYS A 42 1.41 8.82 9.69
C LYS A 42 2.44 7.71 9.58
N GLN A 43 2.08 6.56 9.02
CA GLN A 43 2.97 5.40 8.95
C GLN A 43 3.96 5.49 7.78
N PHE A 44 3.57 6.06 6.66
CA PHE A 44 4.32 5.98 5.40
C PHE A 44 4.75 7.34 4.84
N LYS A 45 4.61 8.45 5.57
CA LYS A 45 5.09 9.75 5.07
C LYS A 45 6.57 9.76 4.70
N MET A 46 7.38 8.90 5.31
CA MET A 46 8.83 8.89 5.10
C MET A 46 9.41 10.30 5.36
N ASP A 47 10.04 10.88 4.34
CA ASP A 47 10.60 12.24 4.29
C ASP A 47 9.63 13.28 3.69
N MET A 48 8.39 12.90 3.36
CA MET A 48 7.34 13.79 2.86
C MET A 48 6.52 14.41 4.00
N GLU A 49 5.79 15.48 3.68
CA GLU A 49 4.81 16.08 4.57
C GLU A 49 3.58 15.18 4.74
N GLU A 50 3.07 15.08 5.98
CA GLU A 50 1.95 14.20 6.31
C GLU A 50 0.68 14.58 5.53
N SER A 51 0.43 15.88 5.35
CA SER A 51 -0.72 16.39 4.60
C SER A 51 -0.72 15.96 3.14
N ASP A 52 0.46 15.91 2.51
CA ASP A 52 0.60 15.56 1.10
C ASP A 52 0.35 14.06 0.90
N VAL A 53 0.88 13.23 1.79
CA VAL A 53 0.64 11.78 1.76
C VAL A 53 -0.82 11.46 2.08
N LYS A 54 -1.43 12.17 3.02
CA LYS A 54 -2.87 12.03 3.30
C LYS A 54 -3.69 12.36 2.06
N LYS A 55 -3.42 13.51 1.42
CA LYS A 55 -4.13 13.93 0.21
C LYS A 55 -3.98 12.90 -0.91
N LEU A 56 -2.78 12.39 -1.13
CA LEU A 56 -2.53 11.34 -2.10
C LEU A 56 -3.34 10.07 -1.80
N ALA A 57 -3.40 9.66 -0.53
CA ALA A 57 -4.21 8.51 -0.12
C ALA A 57 -5.71 8.76 -0.32
N ASP A 58 -6.21 9.95 0.04
CA ASP A 58 -7.60 10.35 -0.23
C ASP A 58 -7.91 10.30 -1.73
N ASP A 59 -7.01 10.82 -2.58
CA ASP A 59 -7.17 10.85 -4.03
C ASP A 59 -7.21 9.41 -4.61
N CYS A 60 -6.37 8.50 -4.10
CA CYS A 60 -6.41 7.09 -4.50
C CYS A 60 -7.71 6.38 -4.07
N VAL A 61 -8.21 6.64 -2.87
CA VAL A 61 -9.50 6.10 -2.40
C VAL A 61 -10.66 6.63 -3.24
N ALA A 62 -10.66 7.93 -3.53
CA ALA A 62 -11.70 8.57 -4.34
C ALA A 62 -11.70 8.07 -5.80
N LYS A 63 -10.52 7.80 -6.37
CA LYS A 63 -10.38 7.25 -7.73
C LYS A 63 -10.95 5.84 -7.87
N TYR A 64 -10.93 5.03 -6.81
CA TYR A 64 -11.39 3.65 -6.81
C TYR A 64 -12.47 3.44 -5.74
N PRO A 65 -13.69 3.99 -5.92
CA PRO A 65 -14.76 3.84 -4.94
C PRO A 65 -15.11 2.35 -4.73
N LYS A 66 -15.44 2.00 -3.48
CA LYS A 66 -15.77 0.61 -3.09
C LYS A 66 -17.00 0.07 -3.83
N ALA A 67 -18.09 0.83 -3.88
CA ALA A 67 -19.38 0.38 -4.45
C ALA A 67 -19.73 -1.06 -4.00
N ASP A 68 -20.18 -1.92 -4.91
CA ASP A 68 -20.50 -3.33 -4.64
C ASP A 68 -19.27 -4.26 -4.72
N LYS A 69 -18.05 -3.72 -4.79
CA LYS A 69 -16.83 -4.54 -4.89
C LYS A 69 -16.54 -5.25 -3.58
N GLU A 70 -16.06 -6.48 -3.73
CA GLU A 70 -15.41 -7.23 -2.66
C GLU A 70 -14.25 -6.44 -2.05
N ASN A 71 -14.04 -6.64 -0.74
CA ASN A 71 -13.01 -5.89 0.00
C ASN A 71 -11.60 -6.12 -0.55
N ASP A 72 -11.27 -7.34 -0.95
CA ASP A 72 -9.95 -7.68 -1.50
C ASP A 72 -9.70 -6.98 -2.84
N VAL A 73 -10.73 -6.86 -3.70
CA VAL A 73 -10.67 -6.14 -4.98
C VAL A 73 -10.45 -4.65 -4.75
N HIS A 74 -11.27 -4.03 -3.90
CA HIS A 74 -11.14 -2.60 -3.60
C HIS A 74 -9.80 -2.26 -2.95
N VAL A 75 -9.33 -3.09 -2.00
CA VAL A 75 -8.01 -2.91 -1.39
C VAL A 75 -6.91 -3.02 -2.43
N TYR A 76 -6.98 -4.01 -3.34
CA TYR A 76 -5.97 -4.17 -4.37
C TYR A 76 -5.85 -2.93 -5.27
N GLU A 77 -6.97 -2.36 -5.72
CA GLU A 77 -6.98 -1.19 -6.60
C GLU A 77 -6.35 0.05 -5.93
N VAL A 78 -6.77 0.34 -4.69
CA VAL A 78 -6.23 1.49 -3.94
C VAL A 78 -4.76 1.26 -3.57
N HIS A 79 -4.39 0.05 -3.13
CA HIS A 79 -3.00 -0.30 -2.84
C HIS A 79 -2.12 -0.11 -4.08
N LYS A 80 -2.58 -0.55 -5.26
CA LYS A 80 -1.85 -0.35 -6.51
C LYS A 80 -1.65 1.14 -6.80
N CYS A 81 -2.69 1.96 -6.65
CA CYS A 81 -2.60 3.40 -6.78
C CYS A 81 -1.54 4.02 -5.84
N LEU A 82 -1.54 3.63 -4.56
CA LEU A 82 -0.55 4.07 -3.59
C LEU A 82 0.87 3.65 -3.98
N MET A 83 1.06 2.41 -4.42
CA MET A 83 2.38 1.88 -4.80
C MET A 83 2.92 2.47 -6.11
N ASP A 84 2.05 2.95 -6.99
CA ASP A 84 2.44 3.62 -8.24
C ASP A 84 2.77 5.12 -8.04
N SER A 85 2.34 5.69 -6.92
CA SER A 85 2.59 7.08 -6.54
C SER A 85 4.02 7.35 -6.01
N GLU A 86 4.35 8.62 -5.76
CA GLU A 86 5.65 9.03 -5.19
C GLU A 86 5.94 8.35 -3.85
N VAL A 87 4.97 8.29 -2.92
CA VAL A 87 5.16 7.61 -1.63
C VAL A 87 5.44 6.12 -1.83
N GLY A 88 4.77 5.50 -2.81
CA GLY A 88 5.00 4.11 -3.20
C GLY A 88 6.43 3.86 -3.70
N GLN A 89 6.99 4.77 -4.51
CA GLN A 89 8.37 4.68 -4.98
C GLN A 89 9.38 4.84 -3.84
N LYS A 90 9.12 5.74 -2.89
CA LYS A 90 9.95 5.91 -1.69
C LYS A 90 9.93 4.66 -0.81
N VAL A 91 8.77 4.05 -0.57
CA VAL A 91 8.63 2.79 0.17
C VAL A 91 9.38 1.65 -0.53
N LYS A 92 9.20 1.48 -1.85
CA LYS A 92 9.93 0.48 -2.65
C LYS A 92 11.45 0.65 -2.51
N THR A 93 11.94 1.89 -2.60
CA THR A 93 13.35 2.22 -2.48
C THR A 93 13.88 1.91 -1.08
N TYR A 94 13.14 2.28 -0.04
CA TYR A 94 13.50 2.00 1.36
C TYR A 94 13.65 0.49 1.61
N ILE A 95 12.68 -0.32 1.17
CA ILE A 95 12.71 -1.77 1.40
C ILE A 95 13.86 -2.42 0.61
N LYS A 96 14.11 -2.00 -0.64
CA LYS A 96 15.26 -2.48 -1.43
C LYS A 96 16.59 -2.21 -0.71
N LYS A 97 16.81 -0.96 -0.27
CA LYS A 97 18.01 -0.58 0.50
C LYS A 97 18.16 -1.43 1.77
N ARG A 98 17.07 -1.66 2.50
CA ARG A 98 17.09 -2.49 3.71
C ARG A 98 17.40 -3.96 3.42
N GLN A 99 16.86 -4.53 2.35
CA GLN A 99 17.17 -5.89 1.93
C GLN A 99 18.65 -6.05 1.53
N GLU A 100 19.20 -5.09 0.79
CA GLU A 100 20.62 -5.08 0.42
C GLU A 100 21.53 -5.00 1.65
N GLN A 101 21.21 -4.14 2.61
CA GLN A 101 21.95 -4.02 3.87
C GLN A 101 21.94 -5.34 4.65
N LEU A 102 20.77 -5.97 4.81
CA LEU A 102 20.64 -7.25 5.50
C LEU A 102 21.42 -8.37 4.79
N SER A 103 21.42 -8.38 3.46
CA SER A 103 22.19 -9.39 2.68
C SER A 103 23.70 -9.23 2.76
N LYS A 104 24.20 -8.03 3.08
CA LYS A 104 25.64 -7.76 3.28
C LYS A 104 26.11 -8.07 4.70
N GLN A 105 25.18 -8.26 5.63
CA GLN A 105 25.44 -8.57 7.04
C GLN A 105 25.29 -10.06 7.36
N ALA A 106 24.88 -10.88 6.37
CA ALA A 106 24.75 -12.33 6.45
C ALA A 106 25.91 -13.00 5.72
#